data_AF-A0A2W6EBF8-F1
#
_entry.id   AF-A0A2W6EBF8-F1
#
_cell.length_a   1.000
_cell.length_b   1.000
_cell.length_c   1.000
_cell.angle_alpha   90.00
_cell.angle_beta   90.00
_cell.angle_gamma   90.00
#
_symmetry.space_group_name_H-M   'P 1'
#
loop_
_entity.id
_entity.type
_entity.pdbx_description
1 polymer ?
#
loop_
_entity_poly.entity_id
_entity_poly.type
_entity_poly.pdbx_seq_one_letter_code
_entity_poly.pdbx_strand_id
1 'polypeptide(L)'
;RLRDPEGRPSALSQALLGPWRDGRLTCVNGFGTGVADDKLVHAYVEDMVRFYLEEEPILSSVKTHDLGDPDVLRHALSRLPDLVVKPRFGHGGWGVVVCAHAEADELVSLERRVGREPDRYIAQDLVELSRHPTVSAGTLEPRHIDLRVFAVCRGADCSVLPGGLTRYARAPGALVVNSSQGGGAKDTWVLA
;
A
#
# COMPACT_ATOMS: atom_id res chain seq x y z
N ARG A 1 -4.23 19.11 -3.90
CA ARG A 1 -3.55 19.11 -2.58
C ARG A 1 -3.98 20.37 -1.82
N LEU A 2 -4.08 20.31 -0.50
CA LEU A 2 -4.47 21.47 0.31
C LEU A 2 -3.37 22.54 0.38
N ARG A 3 -2.12 22.17 0.11
CA ARG A 3 -0.99 23.09 0.02
C ARG A 3 -0.37 23.06 -1.37
N ASP A 4 0.17 24.21 -1.78
CA ASP A 4 1.05 24.34 -2.95
C ASP A 4 2.47 23.79 -2.63
N PRO A 5 3.39 23.73 -3.60
CA PRO A 5 4.75 23.25 -3.36
C PRO A 5 5.54 24.06 -2.33
N GLU A 6 5.19 25.33 -2.12
CA GLU A 6 5.79 26.22 -1.12
C GLU A 6 5.14 26.07 0.27
N GLY A 7 4.18 25.15 0.42
CA GLY A 7 3.50 24.88 1.67
C GLY A 7 2.39 25.87 2.03
N ARG A 8 2.02 26.80 1.14
CA ARG A 8 0.92 27.75 1.37
C ARG A 8 -0.43 27.11 1.06
N PRO A 9 -1.54 27.58 1.65
CA PRO A 9 -2.88 27.11 1.28
C PRO A 9 -3.14 27.30 -0.21
N SER A 10 -3.49 26.22 -0.93
CA SER A 10 -3.87 26.29 -2.34
C SER A 10 -5.18 27.06 -2.53
N ALA A 11 -5.44 27.59 -3.72
CA ALA A 11 -6.71 28.27 -4.03
C ALA A 11 -7.94 27.40 -3.69
N LEU A 12 -7.85 26.09 -3.95
CA LEU A 12 -8.88 25.13 -3.58
C LEU A 12 -9.07 25.06 -2.05
N SER A 13 -7.99 25.01 -1.28
CA SER A 13 -8.09 24.99 0.18
C SER A 13 -8.70 26.28 0.74
N GLN A 14 -8.34 27.44 0.18
CA GLN A 14 -8.88 28.73 0.61
C GLN A 14 -10.39 28.81 0.36
N ALA A 15 -10.84 28.29 -0.78
CA ALA A 15 -12.26 28.25 -1.13
C ALA A 15 -13.07 27.25 -0.29
N LEU A 16 -12.51 26.08 0.04
CA LEU A 16 -13.27 24.98 0.64
C LEU A 16 -13.16 24.91 2.18
N LEU A 17 -12.06 25.36 2.79
CA LEU A 17 -11.83 25.18 4.24
C LEU A 17 -12.81 25.98 5.11
N GLY A 18 -13.17 27.20 4.72
CA GLY A 18 -14.16 28.00 5.45
C GLY A 18 -15.54 27.33 5.48
N PRO A 19 -16.17 27.09 4.32
CA PRO A 19 -17.45 26.38 4.25
C PRO A 19 -17.44 25.00 4.90
N TRP A 20 -16.33 24.26 4.83
CA TRP A 20 -16.19 22.97 5.50
C TRP A 20 -16.18 23.10 7.03
N ARG A 21 -15.41 24.07 7.58
CA ARG A 21 -15.39 24.36 9.02
C ARG A 21 -16.74 24.86 9.55
N ASP A 22 -17.47 25.60 8.73
CA ASP A 22 -18.81 26.10 9.06
C ASP A 22 -19.91 25.02 8.93
N GLY A 23 -19.57 23.79 8.51
CA GLY A 23 -20.55 22.71 8.31
C GLY A 23 -21.45 22.88 7.08
N ARG A 24 -21.14 23.83 6.17
CA ARG A 24 -21.89 24.11 4.94
C ARG A 24 -21.42 23.26 3.74
N LEU A 25 -20.34 22.50 3.92
CA LEU A 25 -19.73 21.64 2.91
C LEU A 25 -19.29 20.33 3.55
N THR A 26 -19.66 19.20 2.94
CA THR A 26 -19.14 17.87 3.31
C THR A 26 -18.15 17.40 2.25
N CYS A 27 -17.00 16.86 2.69
CA CYS A 27 -15.99 16.27 1.82
C CYS A 27 -15.96 14.76 2.03
N VAL A 28 -16.01 14.00 0.93
CA VAL A 28 -15.92 12.53 0.93
C VAL A 28 -14.84 12.13 -0.09
N ASN A 29 -13.74 11.49 0.29
CA ASN A 29 -13.32 11.17 1.66
C ASN A 29 -12.88 12.43 2.45
N GLY A 30 -13.00 12.38 3.79
CA GLY A 30 -12.66 13.51 4.66
C GLY A 30 -11.21 13.97 4.55
N PHE A 31 -10.93 15.19 4.99
CA PHE A 31 -9.55 15.69 5.02
C PHE A 31 -8.68 14.88 6.00
N GLY A 32 -7.43 14.63 5.63
CA GLY A 32 -6.45 13.96 6.49
C GLY A 32 -6.44 12.43 6.41
N THR A 33 -7.34 11.81 5.62
CA THR A 33 -7.39 10.35 5.45
C THR A 33 -6.09 9.74 4.93
N GLY A 34 -5.26 10.53 4.23
CA GLY A 34 -3.94 10.09 3.80
C GLY A 34 -2.97 9.75 4.93
N VAL A 35 -3.22 10.20 6.16
CA VAL A 35 -2.44 9.76 7.33
C VAL A 35 -2.72 8.29 7.64
N ALA A 36 -3.99 7.88 7.58
CA ALA A 36 -4.39 6.49 7.84
C ALA A 36 -3.90 5.51 6.77
N ASP A 37 -3.67 5.99 5.54
CA ASP A 37 -3.12 5.19 4.43
C ASP A 37 -1.61 5.39 4.24
N ASP A 38 -0.92 6.03 5.19
CA ASP A 38 0.55 6.09 5.15
C ASP A 38 1.12 4.68 5.30
N LYS A 39 2.14 4.35 4.51
CA LYS A 39 2.72 2.99 4.51
C LYS A 39 3.27 2.57 5.87
N LEU A 40 3.66 3.52 6.72
CA LEU A 40 4.08 3.20 8.08
C LEU A 40 2.90 2.87 8.99
N VAL A 41 1.76 3.54 8.81
CA VAL A 41 0.56 3.26 9.60
C VAL A 41 0.10 1.81 9.42
N HIS A 42 0.34 1.21 8.24
CA HIS A 42 0.07 -0.21 7.98
C HIS A 42 0.78 -1.15 8.98
N ALA A 43 1.93 -0.78 9.55
CA ALA A 43 2.61 -1.59 10.58
C ALA A 43 1.82 -1.71 11.88
N TYR A 44 0.87 -0.82 12.10
CA TYR A 44 0.14 -0.68 13.36
C TYR A 44 -1.36 -0.95 13.20
N VAL A 45 -1.84 -1.30 12.00
CA VAL A 45 -3.28 -1.51 11.74
C VAL A 45 -3.87 -2.60 12.62
N GLU A 46 -3.14 -3.69 12.84
CA GLU A 46 -3.60 -4.77 13.72
C GLU A 46 -3.73 -4.32 15.18
N ASP A 47 -2.78 -3.51 15.66
CA ASP A 47 -2.85 -2.93 17.00
C ASP A 47 -3.96 -1.89 17.12
N MET A 48 -4.25 -1.14 16.05
CA MET A 48 -5.39 -0.22 16.00
C MET A 48 -6.72 -0.99 16.11
N VAL A 49 -6.86 -2.13 15.44
CA VAL A 49 -8.05 -2.98 15.58
C VAL A 49 -8.21 -3.43 17.03
N ARG A 50 -7.16 -3.97 17.65
CA ARG A 50 -7.19 -4.39 19.07
C ARG A 50 -7.50 -3.24 20.02
N PHE A 51 -6.92 -2.06 19.78
CA PHE A 51 -7.09 -0.91 20.66
C PHE A 51 -8.46 -0.25 20.54
N TYR A 52 -8.96 -0.04 19.31
CA TYR A 52 -10.20 0.71 19.08
C TYR A 52 -11.46 -0.17 19.09
N LEU A 53 -11.34 -1.44 18.69
CA LEU A 53 -12.47 -2.36 18.59
C LEU A 53 -12.47 -3.42 19.69
N GLU A 54 -11.37 -3.58 20.43
CA GLU A 54 -11.19 -4.65 21.43
C GLU A 54 -11.38 -6.06 20.82
N GLU A 55 -11.02 -6.20 19.53
CA GLU A 55 -11.16 -7.41 18.73
C GLU A 55 -9.82 -7.86 18.15
N GLU A 56 -9.72 -9.14 17.78
CA GLU A 56 -8.60 -9.63 16.98
C GLU A 56 -8.84 -9.40 15.48
N PRO A 57 -7.83 -8.93 14.72
CA PRO A 57 -7.95 -8.74 13.28
C PRO A 57 -8.33 -10.04 12.55
N ILE A 58 -9.42 -10.01 11.80
CA ILE A 58 -9.86 -11.15 10.98
C ILE A 58 -8.95 -11.33 9.75
N LEU A 59 -8.50 -10.21 9.17
CA LEU A 59 -7.57 -10.20 8.04
C LEU A 59 -6.21 -9.69 8.52
N SER A 60 -5.19 -10.54 8.38
CA SER A 60 -3.82 -10.15 8.71
C SER A 60 -3.27 -9.18 7.67
N SER A 61 -2.51 -8.20 8.16
CA SER A 61 -1.70 -7.35 7.30
C SER A 61 -0.41 -8.06 6.93
N VAL A 62 0.21 -7.64 5.82
CA VAL A 62 1.61 -8.02 5.58
C VAL A 62 2.46 -7.44 6.70
N LYS A 63 3.28 -8.27 7.34
CA LYS A 63 4.16 -7.83 8.41
C LYS A 63 5.04 -6.69 7.90
N THR A 64 4.83 -5.52 8.48
CA THR A 64 5.48 -4.27 8.09
C THR A 64 6.36 -3.80 9.24
N HIS A 65 7.60 -3.46 8.91
CA HIS A 65 8.64 -3.09 9.86
C HIS A 65 8.86 -1.57 9.78
N ASP A 66 8.71 -0.90 10.93
CA ASP A 66 9.05 0.51 11.10
C ASP A 66 10.57 0.67 11.17
N LEU A 67 11.17 1.06 10.05
CA LEU A 67 12.61 1.24 9.98
C LEU A 67 13.08 2.47 10.77
N GLY A 68 12.18 3.37 11.19
CA GLY A 68 12.50 4.48 12.07
C GLY A 68 12.94 4.03 13.47
N ASP A 69 12.55 2.83 13.90
CA ASP A 69 13.04 2.21 15.12
C ASP A 69 14.45 1.62 14.89
N PRO A 70 15.48 2.04 15.64
CA PRO A 70 16.86 1.57 15.45
C PRO A 70 17.04 0.06 15.61
N ASP A 71 16.26 -0.60 16.45
CA ASP A 71 16.36 -2.04 16.72
C ASP A 71 15.71 -2.82 15.56
N VAL A 72 14.55 -2.35 15.11
CA VAL A 72 13.86 -2.89 13.92
C VAL A 72 14.72 -2.70 12.68
N LEU A 73 15.34 -1.53 12.50
CA LEU A 73 16.26 -1.26 11.40
C LEU A 73 17.43 -2.25 11.38
N ARG A 74 18.12 -2.42 12.51
CA ARG A 74 19.24 -3.37 12.60
C ARG A 74 18.79 -4.79 12.25
N HIS A 75 17.63 -5.21 12.77
CA HIS A 75 17.08 -6.52 12.44
C HIS A 75 16.75 -6.65 10.94
N ALA A 76 16.06 -5.67 10.36
CA ALA A 76 15.69 -5.67 8.95
C ALA A 76 16.91 -5.72 8.03
N LEU A 77 17.95 -4.91 8.29
CA LEU A 77 19.18 -4.90 7.51
C LEU A 77 19.94 -6.24 7.60
N SER A 78 19.92 -6.91 8.75
CA SER A 78 20.58 -8.22 8.94
C SER A 78 20.00 -9.34 8.08
N ARG A 79 18.78 -9.16 7.57
CA ARG A 79 18.06 -10.13 6.73
C ARG A 79 17.44 -9.48 5.49
N LEU A 80 18.06 -8.42 4.99
CA LEU A 80 17.56 -7.60 3.90
C LEU A 80 17.09 -8.41 2.68
N PRO A 81 17.76 -9.51 2.24
CA PRO A 81 17.31 -10.31 1.11
C PRO A 81 15.90 -10.91 1.23
N ASP A 82 15.39 -11.11 2.45
CA ASP A 82 14.06 -11.67 2.70
C ASP A 82 12.93 -10.62 2.61
N LEU A 83 13.29 -9.35 2.40
CA LEU A 83 12.38 -8.22 2.57
C LEU A 83 12.04 -7.53 1.24
N VAL A 84 10.96 -6.77 1.29
CA VAL A 84 10.59 -5.78 0.28
C VAL A 84 10.67 -4.40 0.92
N VAL A 85 11.58 -3.56 0.45
CA VAL A 85 11.75 -2.19 0.98
C VAL A 85 10.98 -1.21 0.12
N LYS A 86 10.17 -0.36 0.76
CA LYS A 86 9.30 0.61 0.09
C LYS A 86 9.53 2.02 0.64
N PRO A 87 9.67 3.04 -0.21
CA PRO A 87 9.61 4.43 0.22
C PRO A 87 8.22 4.75 0.77
N ARG A 88 8.14 5.41 1.92
CA ARG A 88 6.86 5.86 2.50
C ARG A 88 6.15 6.83 1.60
N PHE A 89 6.88 7.83 1.11
CA PHE A 89 6.38 8.84 0.19
C PHE A 89 6.40 8.33 -1.25
N GLY A 90 5.34 8.61 -2.01
CA GLY A 90 5.24 8.25 -3.43
C GLY A 90 4.09 7.28 -3.72
N HIS A 91 3.74 7.19 -5.01
CA HIS A 91 2.64 6.39 -5.53
C HIS A 91 3.12 5.51 -6.69
N GLY A 92 2.37 4.46 -7.01
CA GLY A 92 2.60 3.67 -8.22
C GLY A 92 3.72 2.62 -8.16
N GLY A 93 4.30 2.34 -6.98
CA GLY A 93 5.36 1.32 -6.82
C GLY A 93 6.77 1.81 -7.14
N TRP A 94 6.95 3.10 -7.42
CA TRP A 94 8.26 3.69 -7.66
C TRP A 94 9.17 3.57 -6.43
N GLY A 95 10.39 3.10 -6.66
CA GLY A 95 11.42 2.93 -5.62
C GLY A 95 11.22 1.73 -4.71
N VAL A 96 10.22 0.87 -4.97
CA VAL A 96 10.06 -0.42 -4.30
C VAL A 96 11.17 -1.37 -4.77
N VAL A 97 11.90 -1.95 -3.82
CA VAL A 97 12.94 -2.94 -4.10
C VAL A 97 12.50 -4.28 -3.50
N VAL A 98 12.41 -5.31 -4.34
CA VAL A 98 12.22 -6.69 -3.90
C VAL A 98 13.62 -7.27 -3.71
N CYS A 99 14.10 -7.32 -2.46
CA CYS A 99 15.50 -7.56 -2.19
C CYS A 99 15.98 -8.95 -2.64
N ALA A 100 15.09 -9.95 -2.64
CA ALA A 100 15.36 -11.29 -3.16
C ALA A 100 15.69 -11.33 -4.67
N HIS A 101 15.37 -10.27 -5.42
CA HIS A 101 15.58 -10.16 -6.86
C HIS A 101 16.48 -8.98 -7.25
N ALA A 102 17.03 -8.28 -6.27
CA ALA A 102 17.91 -7.14 -6.50
C ALA A 102 19.35 -7.64 -6.70
N GLU A 103 20.08 -6.95 -7.58
CA GLU A 103 21.51 -7.19 -7.75
C GLU A 103 22.29 -6.76 -6.50
N ALA A 104 23.48 -7.33 -6.31
CA ALA A 104 24.27 -7.10 -5.09
C ALA A 104 24.63 -5.62 -4.88
N ASP A 105 24.91 -4.88 -5.96
CA ASP A 105 25.21 -3.44 -5.92
C ASP A 105 23.98 -2.59 -5.58
N GLU A 106 22.80 -2.99 -6.07
CA GLU A 106 21.53 -2.37 -5.72
C GLU A 106 21.22 -2.56 -4.22
N LEU A 107 21.47 -3.75 -3.67
CA LEU A 107 21.29 -4.01 -2.24
C LEU A 107 22.20 -3.15 -1.36
N VAL A 108 23.49 -3.03 -1.70
CA VAL A 108 24.44 -2.17 -0.98
C VAL A 108 24.00 -0.69 -1.07
N SER A 109 23.52 -0.26 -2.24
CA SER A 109 22.98 1.09 -2.42
C SER A 109 21.70 1.33 -1.61
N LEU A 110 20.81 0.34 -1.55
CA LEU A 110 19.59 0.38 -0.75
C LEU A 110 19.92 0.48 0.73
N GLU A 111 20.81 -0.38 1.25
CA GLU A 111 21.23 -0.37 2.65
C GLU A 111 21.77 1.00 3.06
N ARG A 112 22.65 1.60 2.24
CA ARG A 112 23.19 2.95 2.52
C ARG A 112 22.11 4.03 2.55
N ARG A 113 21.15 4.00 1.62
CA ARG A 113 20.06 4.98 1.55
C ARG A 113 19.13 4.84 2.77
N VAL A 114 18.73 3.61 3.09
CA VAL A 114 17.88 3.31 4.23
C VAL A 114 18.59 3.67 5.54
N GLY A 115 19.87 3.32 5.70
CA GLY A 115 20.63 3.66 6.90
C GLY A 115 20.81 5.18 7.12
N ARG A 116 20.76 5.99 6.06
CA ARG A 116 20.88 7.45 6.15
C ARG A 116 19.57 8.14 6.55
N GLU A 117 18.44 7.69 6.01
CA GLU A 117 17.11 8.30 6.21
C GLU A 117 16.06 7.20 6.45
N PRO A 118 16.17 6.44 7.56
CA PRO A 118 15.41 5.21 7.74
C PRO A 118 13.90 5.45 7.88
N ASP A 119 13.52 6.59 8.49
CA ASP A 119 12.16 7.07 8.67
C ASP A 119 11.39 7.32 7.36
N ARG A 120 12.11 7.38 6.22
CA ARG A 120 11.53 7.53 4.87
C ARG A 120 11.16 6.20 4.21
N TYR A 121 11.47 5.08 4.85
CA TYR A 121 11.26 3.74 4.32
C TYR A 121 10.47 2.88 5.30
N ILE A 122 9.84 1.85 4.75
CA ILE A 122 9.34 0.69 5.50
C ILE A 122 9.89 -0.56 4.84
N ALA A 123 10.06 -1.63 5.62
CA ALA A 123 10.31 -2.95 5.07
C ALA A 123 9.08 -3.83 5.30
N GLN A 124 8.83 -4.77 4.39
CA GLN A 124 7.77 -5.76 4.51
C GLN A 124 8.34 -7.14 4.25
N ASP A 125 7.79 -8.15 4.92
CA ASP A 125 8.10 -9.53 4.58
C ASP A 125 7.67 -9.80 3.13
N LEU A 126 8.46 -10.60 2.41
CA LEU A 126 8.09 -11.01 1.06
C LEU A 126 6.85 -11.92 1.12
N VAL A 127 5.81 -11.56 0.37
CA VAL A 127 4.57 -12.35 0.28
C VAL A 127 4.52 -13.07 -1.05
N GLU A 128 4.28 -14.37 -0.99
CA GLU A 128 3.96 -15.16 -2.18
C GLU A 128 2.54 -14.86 -2.63
N LEU A 129 2.42 -14.21 -3.79
CA LEU A 129 1.11 -13.92 -4.37
C LEU A 129 0.48 -15.20 -4.93
N SER A 130 -0.83 -15.33 -4.73
CA SER A 130 -1.61 -16.37 -5.40
C SER A 130 -1.57 -16.20 -6.93
N ARG A 131 -1.72 -17.32 -7.65
CA ARG A 131 -1.73 -17.33 -9.12
C ARG A 131 -3.09 -17.76 -9.64
N HIS A 132 -3.54 -17.13 -10.72
CA HIS A 132 -4.78 -17.47 -11.40
C HIS A 132 -4.55 -17.73 -12.90
N PRO A 133 -5.24 -18.72 -13.50
CA PRO A 133 -5.17 -18.97 -14.94
C PRO A 133 -5.51 -17.71 -15.76
N THR A 134 -4.68 -17.40 -16.74
CA THR A 134 -4.79 -16.22 -17.58
C THR A 134 -4.41 -16.55 -19.01
N VAL A 135 -5.29 -16.22 -19.95
CA VAL A 135 -4.98 -16.37 -21.37
C VAL A 135 -4.06 -15.23 -21.80
N SER A 136 -2.89 -15.58 -22.32
CA SER A 136 -1.88 -14.65 -22.83
C SER A 136 -1.31 -15.22 -24.12
N ALA A 137 -1.30 -14.45 -25.20
CA ALA A 137 -0.79 -14.90 -26.50
C ALA A 137 -1.36 -16.25 -26.99
N GLY A 138 -2.63 -16.55 -26.65
CA GLY A 138 -3.30 -17.78 -27.06
C GLY A 138 -3.05 -19.01 -26.17
N THR A 139 -2.21 -18.90 -25.13
CA THR A 139 -1.96 -19.97 -24.16
C THR A 139 -2.58 -19.63 -22.80
N LEU A 140 -3.01 -20.66 -22.06
CA LEU A 140 -3.49 -20.51 -20.70
C LEU A 140 -2.32 -20.70 -19.72
N GLU A 141 -1.94 -19.65 -19.02
CA GLU A 141 -0.79 -19.66 -18.12
C GLU A 141 -1.13 -19.08 -16.74
N PRO A 142 -0.49 -19.56 -15.66
CA PRO A 142 -0.67 -18.96 -14.35
C PRO A 142 -0.04 -17.57 -14.32
N ARG A 143 -0.74 -16.60 -13.72
CA ARG A 143 -0.25 -15.25 -13.45
C ARG A 143 -0.56 -14.85 -12.01
N HIS A 144 0.36 -14.14 -11.36
CA HIS A 144 0.11 -13.59 -10.03
C HIS A 144 -1.04 -12.59 -10.08
N ILE A 145 -1.90 -12.62 -9.07
CA ILE A 145 -3.05 -11.73 -8.95
C ILE A 145 -3.09 -11.02 -7.60
N ASP A 146 -3.75 -9.86 -7.57
CA ASP A 146 -4.26 -9.26 -6.34
C ASP A 146 -5.73 -8.89 -6.49
N LEU A 147 -6.41 -8.75 -5.35
CA LEU A 147 -7.82 -8.35 -5.29
C LEU A 147 -7.93 -7.02 -4.57
N ARG A 148 -8.61 -6.06 -5.20
CA ARG A 148 -9.04 -4.82 -4.57
C ARG A 148 -10.54 -4.87 -4.31
N VAL A 149 -10.90 -4.90 -3.03
CA VAL A 149 -12.28 -4.73 -2.57
C VAL A 149 -12.58 -3.27 -2.27
N PHE A 150 -13.86 -2.91 -2.25
CA PHE A 150 -14.31 -1.55 -1.96
C PHE A 150 -15.31 -1.60 -0.81
N ALA A 151 -14.90 -1.03 0.33
CA ALA A 151 -15.77 -0.81 1.48
C ALA A 151 -16.37 0.61 1.42
N VAL A 152 -17.67 0.71 1.64
CA VAL A 152 -18.41 1.97 1.73
C VAL A 152 -18.89 2.12 3.17
N CYS A 153 -18.40 3.17 3.83
CA CYS A 153 -18.72 3.45 5.23
C CYS A 153 -19.48 4.77 5.38
N ARG A 154 -20.50 4.75 6.24
CA ARG A 154 -21.28 5.91 6.67
C ARG A 154 -21.31 5.91 8.20
N GLY A 155 -20.45 6.71 8.83
CA GLY A 155 -20.26 6.65 10.27
C GLY A 155 -19.67 5.29 10.67
N ALA A 156 -20.30 4.60 11.62
CA ALA A 156 -19.91 3.25 12.03
C ALA A 156 -20.45 2.15 11.09
N ASP A 157 -21.41 2.46 10.23
CA ASP A 157 -21.99 1.48 9.31
C ASP A 157 -21.11 1.31 8.08
N CYS A 158 -20.50 0.13 7.93
CA CYS A 158 -19.69 -0.21 6.77
C CYS A 158 -20.29 -1.39 6.02
N SER A 159 -20.23 -1.35 4.68
CA SER A 159 -20.62 -2.44 3.80
C SER A 159 -19.54 -2.66 2.73
N VAL A 160 -19.34 -3.91 2.32
CA VAL A 160 -18.39 -4.26 1.26
C VAL A 160 -19.18 -4.65 0.02
N LEU A 161 -18.78 -4.13 -1.14
CA LEU A 161 -19.41 -4.53 -2.40
C LEU A 161 -19.19 -6.03 -2.66
N PRO A 162 -20.20 -6.79 -3.12
CA PRO A 162 -20.06 -8.21 -3.44
C PRO A 162 -19.32 -8.39 -4.78
N GLY A 163 -18.06 -7.99 -4.80
CA GLY A 163 -17.20 -7.97 -5.98
C GLY A 163 -15.89 -7.22 -5.70
N GLY A 164 -15.16 -6.93 -6.77
CA GLY A 164 -13.90 -6.21 -6.65
C GLY A 164 -13.17 -6.09 -7.98
N LEU A 165 -12.02 -5.44 -7.93
CA LEU A 165 -11.11 -5.36 -9.06
C LEU A 165 -9.99 -6.37 -8.84
N THR A 166 -10.05 -7.51 -9.54
CA THR A 166 -8.92 -8.44 -9.62
C THR A 166 -7.94 -7.92 -10.66
N ARG A 167 -6.67 -7.79 -10.28
CA ARG A 167 -5.58 -7.42 -11.20
C ARG A 167 -4.62 -8.58 -11.36
N TYR A 168 -3.95 -8.64 -12.50
CA TYR A 168 -2.94 -9.67 -12.77
C TYR A 168 -1.68 -9.11 -13.40
N ALA A 169 -0.54 -9.72 -13.12
CA ALA A 169 0.73 -9.41 -13.74
C ALA A 169 0.74 -9.93 -15.19
N ARG A 170 1.03 -9.08 -16.17
CA ARG A 170 1.05 -9.51 -17.59
C ARG A 170 2.22 -10.42 -17.90
N ALA A 171 3.41 -10.03 -17.48
CA ALA A 171 4.64 -10.78 -17.71
C ALA A 171 4.64 -12.09 -16.90
N PRO A 172 5.08 -13.21 -17.49
CA PRO A 172 5.26 -14.47 -16.75
C PRO A 172 6.18 -14.27 -15.53
N GLY A 173 5.81 -14.84 -14.40
CA GLY A 173 6.62 -14.79 -13.16
C GLY A 173 6.67 -13.45 -12.45
N ALA A 174 6.23 -12.34 -13.07
CA ALA A 174 6.27 -11.03 -12.45
C ALA A 174 5.35 -10.95 -11.22
N LEU A 175 5.84 -10.31 -10.14
CA LEU A 175 5.10 -10.06 -8.90
C LEU A 175 4.39 -8.70 -8.91
N VAL A 176 4.75 -7.83 -9.85
CA VAL A 176 4.19 -6.48 -9.97
C VAL A 176 2.88 -6.55 -10.76
N VAL A 177 1.77 -6.36 -10.05
CA VAL A 177 0.40 -6.38 -10.58
C VAL A 177 -0.19 -4.98 -10.76
N ASN A 178 0.59 -3.92 -10.52
CA ASN A 178 0.10 -2.55 -10.54
C ASN A 178 -0.25 -2.10 -11.98
N SER A 179 -1.42 -1.48 -12.15
CA SER A 179 -1.93 -1.05 -13.45
C SER A 179 -1.07 0.05 -14.09
N SER A 180 -0.46 0.92 -13.28
CA SER A 180 0.49 1.93 -13.76
C SER A 180 1.79 1.34 -14.34
N GLN A 181 2.04 0.04 -14.13
CA GLN A 181 3.16 -0.70 -14.68
C GLN A 181 2.68 -1.83 -15.61
N GLY A 182 1.50 -1.68 -16.20
CA GLY A 182 0.99 -2.57 -17.24
C GLY A 182 0.22 -3.79 -16.74
N GLY A 183 -0.21 -3.83 -15.47
CA GLY A 183 -1.11 -4.87 -14.96
C GLY A 183 -2.42 -4.95 -15.75
N GLY A 184 -2.93 -6.16 -15.99
CA GLY A 184 -4.26 -6.39 -16.55
C GLY A 184 -5.33 -6.50 -15.46
N ALA A 185 -6.60 -6.55 -15.85
CA ALA A 185 -7.74 -6.71 -14.94
C ALA A 185 -8.58 -7.94 -15.31
N LYS A 186 -9.25 -8.51 -14.32
CA LYS A 186 -10.22 -9.60 -14.45
C LYS A 186 -11.49 -9.23 -13.70
N ASP A 187 -12.59 -9.81 -14.15
CA ASP A 187 -13.83 -9.80 -13.39
C ASP A 187 -13.66 -10.62 -12.10
N THR A 188 -14.40 -10.26 -11.05
CA THR A 188 -14.36 -10.91 -9.73
C THR A 188 -15.74 -11.39 -9.38
N TRP A 189 -15.96 -12.70 -9.39
CA TRP A 189 -17.25 -13.30 -9.08
C TRP A 189 -17.35 -13.69 -7.62
N VAL A 190 -18.36 -13.15 -6.94
CA VAL A 190 -18.79 -13.61 -5.61
C VAL A 190 -20.05 -14.44 -5.82
N LEU A 191 -19.98 -15.72 -5.49
CA LEU A 191 -21.09 -16.65 -5.65
C LEU A 191 -22.13 -16.43 -4.52
N ALA A 192 -23.41 -16.65 -4.84
CA ALA A 192 -24.54 -16.53 -3.92
C ALA A 192 -24.84 -17.84 -3.19
#